data_AF-A0A811QEQ2-F1
#
_entry.id   AF-A0A811QEQ2-F1
#
_cell.length_a   1.000
_cell.length_b   1.000
_cell.length_c   1.000
_cell.angle_alpha   90.00
_cell.angle_beta   90.00
_cell.angle_gamma   90.00
#
_symmetry.space_group_name_H-M   'P 1'
#
loop_
_entity.id
_entity.type
_entity.pdbx_description
1 polymer ?
#
loop_
_entity_poly.entity_id
_entity_poly.type
_entity_poly.pdbx_seq_one_letter_code
_entity_poly.pdbx_strand_id
1 'polypeptide(L)'
;MKDLPYFTELPDGLCQLPSLEFLQIRRAPGIKRIGPEFVLPHHHEHPRAMENFGSDLEIQVIECQGLERISNLPNFHNLGIIECPELKVLEGLPALQKLGLEDYDMKTLPGYLKDVNPRDLLLDCDVSLLASIGKGKSSPEWDKFSHIKQVRAYENDDDNNIRRKWYVKYTRDPFSLKKNISLSADASGDETEEVLLDEVEEISREEIQEECVNVEQLKE
;
A
#
# COMPACT_ATOMS: atom_id res chain seq x y z
N MET A 1 -26.99 14.11 18.98
CA MET A 1 -25.59 14.09 18.52
C MET A 1 -25.38 15.33 17.71
N LYS A 2 -24.38 16.16 18.04
CA LYS A 2 -24.07 17.36 17.27
C LYS A 2 -23.26 16.91 16.07
N ASP A 3 -23.74 17.22 14.86
CA ASP A 3 -22.98 17.10 13.63
C ASP A 3 -21.69 17.92 13.79
N LEU A 4 -20.56 17.24 14.03
CA LEU A 4 -19.27 17.86 13.83
C LEU A 4 -19.15 18.13 12.32
N PRO A 5 -18.66 19.29 11.89
CA PRO A 5 -18.45 19.56 10.48
C PRO A 5 -17.52 18.49 9.93
N TYR A 6 -18.06 17.63 9.06
CA TYR A 6 -17.26 16.67 8.32
C TYR A 6 -16.29 17.48 7.45
N PHE A 7 -15.00 17.42 7.75
CA PHE A 7 -13.98 18.03 6.92
C PHE A 7 -14.09 17.44 5.52
N THR A 8 -14.32 18.30 4.53
CA THR A 8 -14.39 17.92 3.12
C THR A 8 -13.02 17.96 2.44
N GLU A 9 -12.07 18.64 3.07
CA GLU A 9 -10.73 18.92 2.57
C GLU A 9 -9.74 18.82 3.74
N LEU A 10 -8.48 18.52 3.45
CA LEU A 10 -7.43 18.59 4.45
C LEU A 10 -7.08 20.07 4.72
N PRO A 11 -6.56 20.40 5.91
CA PRO A 11 -6.15 21.77 6.19
C PRO A 11 -4.99 22.20 5.30
N ASP A 12 -5.12 23.40 4.72
CA ASP A 12 -4.03 24.06 4.01
C ASP A 12 -2.83 24.27 4.95
N GLY A 13 -1.62 23.93 4.50
CA GLY A 13 -0.39 24.11 5.26
C GLY A 13 0.13 22.89 6.01
N LEU A 14 -0.44 21.69 5.83
CA LEU A 14 0.19 20.43 6.27
C LEU A 14 1.64 20.31 5.76
N CYS A 15 1.90 20.84 4.56
CA CYS A 15 3.23 20.91 3.96
C CYS A 15 4.21 21.90 4.61
N GLN A 16 3.78 22.64 5.63
CA GLN A 16 4.59 23.64 6.35
C GLN A 16 5.02 23.15 7.73
N LEU A 17 4.60 21.96 8.15
CA LEU A 17 4.90 21.38 9.46
C LEU A 17 6.32 20.78 9.46
N PRO A 18 7.35 21.46 10.02
CA PRO A 18 8.76 21.15 9.79
C PRO A 18 9.25 19.82 10.38
N SER A 19 8.40 19.12 11.15
CA SER A 19 8.70 17.85 11.80
C SER A 19 7.63 16.78 11.51
N LEU A 20 6.85 16.97 10.44
CA LEU A 20 5.86 16.00 10.03
C LEU A 20 6.55 14.85 9.28
N GLU A 21 6.72 13.73 9.98
CA GLU A 21 7.30 12.49 9.45
C GLU A 21 6.23 11.45 9.14
N PHE A 22 5.03 11.60 9.73
CA PHE A 22 3.93 10.67 9.57
C PHE A 22 2.59 11.40 9.54
N LEU A 23 1.73 11.08 8.57
CA LEU A 23 0.39 11.60 8.46
C LEU A 23 -0.62 10.48 8.24
N GLN A 24 -1.58 10.36 9.15
CA GLN A 24 -2.69 9.44 9.03
C GLN A 24 -4.01 10.17 8.78
N ILE A 25 -4.73 9.72 7.75
CA ILE A 25 -6.09 10.17 7.43
C ILE A 25 -6.98 8.95 7.61
N ARG A 26 -7.77 8.93 8.69
CA ARG A 26 -8.58 7.76 9.06
C ARG A 26 -10.06 8.11 9.04
N ARG A 27 -10.87 7.26 8.40
CA ARG A 27 -12.35 7.34 8.42
C ARG A 27 -12.86 8.76 8.19
N ALA A 28 -12.39 9.39 7.12
CA ALA A 28 -12.75 10.76 6.75
C ALA A 28 -13.75 10.75 5.59
N PRO A 29 -15.06 10.51 5.83
CA PRO A 29 -16.05 10.29 4.76
C PRO A 29 -16.32 11.54 3.90
N GLY A 30 -15.99 12.73 4.41
CA GLY A 30 -16.12 13.99 3.65
C GLY A 30 -14.98 14.21 2.67
N ILE A 31 -13.82 13.58 2.87
CA ILE A 31 -12.63 13.77 2.04
C ILE A 31 -12.78 12.95 0.77
N LYS A 32 -12.93 13.64 -0.35
CA LYS A 32 -13.00 13.01 -1.68
C LYS A 32 -11.68 13.01 -2.42
N ARG A 33 -10.78 13.93 -2.06
CA ARG A 33 -9.52 14.18 -2.77
C ARG A 33 -8.43 14.53 -1.78
N ILE A 34 -7.23 14.04 -2.02
CA ILE A 34 -6.01 14.40 -1.29
C ILE A 34 -4.99 14.89 -2.31
N GLY A 35 -4.25 15.96 -2.01
CA GLY A 35 -3.22 16.44 -2.92
C GLY A 35 -3.05 17.95 -2.99
N PRO A 36 -4.13 18.72 -3.23
CA PRO A 36 -4.05 20.17 -3.39
C PRO A 36 -3.29 20.87 -2.26
N GLU A 37 -3.37 20.34 -1.05
CA GLU A 37 -2.79 20.90 0.18
C GLU A 37 -1.25 20.76 0.24
N PHE A 38 -0.70 19.89 -0.62
CA PHE A 38 0.72 19.62 -0.76
C PHE A 38 1.34 20.34 -1.96
N VAL A 39 0.53 21.03 -2.76
CA VAL A 39 0.98 21.92 -3.83
C VAL A 39 0.97 23.35 -3.29
N LEU A 40 2.15 23.87 -2.95
CA LEU A 40 2.24 25.26 -2.50
C LEU A 40 1.83 26.25 -3.60
N PRO A 41 1.15 27.35 -3.25
CA PRO A 41 1.06 28.51 -4.13
C PRO A 41 2.47 29.04 -4.36
N HIS A 42 2.80 29.38 -5.61
CA HIS A 42 4.03 30.07 -5.98
C HIS A 42 4.06 31.49 -5.38
N HIS A 43 4.25 31.61 -4.06
CA HIS A 43 4.55 32.90 -3.45
C HIS A 43 6.06 33.11 -3.49
N HIS A 44 6.44 34.04 -4.35
CA HIS A 44 7.74 34.69 -4.38
C HIS A 44 8.15 35.06 -2.95
N GLU A 45 9.18 34.43 -2.39
CA GLU A 45 10.35 35.13 -1.81
C GLU A 45 11.37 34.26 -1.07
N HIS A 46 11.15 32.97 -0.77
CA HIS A 46 12.21 32.15 -0.15
C HIS A 46 12.27 30.69 -0.67
N PRO A 47 13.17 30.37 -1.63
CA PRO A 47 13.20 29.05 -2.30
C PRO A 47 13.86 27.92 -1.52
N ARG A 48 14.46 28.16 -0.35
CA ARG A 48 15.54 27.27 0.15
C ARG A 48 15.13 26.19 1.16
N ALA A 49 13.88 26.16 1.62
CA ALA A 49 13.51 25.30 2.75
C ALA A 49 12.73 24.02 2.38
N MET A 50 12.41 23.79 1.10
CA MET A 50 11.41 22.77 0.73
C MET A 50 11.80 21.78 -0.36
N GLU A 51 13.05 21.81 -0.83
CA GLU A 51 13.53 20.81 -1.80
C GLU A 51 13.49 19.37 -1.23
N ASN A 52 13.32 19.21 0.10
CA ASN A 52 13.23 17.91 0.77
C ASN A 52 11.95 17.71 1.60
N PHE A 53 11.03 18.67 1.64
CA PHE A 53 9.81 18.52 2.46
C PHE A 53 8.97 17.37 1.91
N GLY A 54 8.69 16.37 2.75
CA GLY A 54 7.86 15.22 2.40
C GLY A 54 8.64 13.99 1.92
N SER A 55 9.97 14.07 1.78
CA SER A 55 10.78 12.92 1.38
C SER A 55 10.71 11.78 2.40
N ASP A 56 10.86 12.09 3.69
CA ASP A 56 10.77 11.11 4.76
C ASP A 56 9.35 10.98 5.33
N LEU A 57 8.37 11.72 4.78
CA LEU A 57 7.00 11.70 5.24
C LEU A 57 6.26 10.47 4.69
N GLU A 58 5.81 9.62 5.60
CA GLU A 58 4.89 8.54 5.29
C GLU A 58 3.43 9.01 5.44
N ILE A 59 2.63 8.78 4.39
CA ILE A 59 1.19 9.02 4.43
C ILE A 59 0.46 7.68 4.47
N GLN A 60 -0.49 7.55 5.39
CA GLN A 60 -1.45 6.45 5.40
C GLN A 60 -2.88 6.97 5.31
N VAL A 61 -3.65 6.42 4.37
CA VAL A 61 -5.07 6.70 4.21
C VAL A 61 -5.86 5.44 4.51
N ILE A 62 -6.72 5.50 5.52
CA ILE A 62 -7.32 4.33 6.15
C ILE A 62 -8.83 4.49 6.19
N GLU A 63 -9.56 3.50 5.66
CA GLU A 63 -11.03 3.41 5.73
C GLU A 63 -11.75 4.67 5.20
N CYS A 64 -11.17 5.35 4.20
CA CYS A 64 -11.74 6.56 3.62
C CYS A 64 -12.66 6.21 2.44
N GLN A 65 -13.87 5.74 2.77
CA GLN A 65 -14.87 5.23 1.82
C GLN A 65 -15.33 6.23 0.76
N GLY A 66 -15.15 7.54 0.98
CA GLY A 66 -15.50 8.59 0.02
C GLY A 66 -14.33 9.08 -0.85
N LEU A 67 -13.12 8.56 -0.63
CA LEU A 67 -11.92 9.03 -1.31
C LEU A 67 -11.87 8.51 -2.75
N GLU A 68 -11.91 9.42 -3.72
CA GLU A 68 -11.92 9.08 -5.13
C GLU A 68 -10.56 9.34 -5.81
N ARG A 69 -9.75 10.26 -5.26
CA ARG A 69 -8.48 10.68 -5.86
C ARG A 69 -7.40 11.01 -4.83
N ILE A 70 -6.19 10.54 -5.10
CA ILE A 70 -4.95 11.04 -4.51
C ILE A 70 -4.09 11.57 -5.66
N SER A 71 -3.64 12.82 -5.57
CA SER A 71 -2.88 13.45 -6.66
C SER A 71 -1.87 14.47 -6.17
N ASN A 72 -0.92 14.86 -7.02
CA ASN A 72 -0.02 16.00 -6.78
C ASN A 72 0.78 15.93 -5.47
N LEU A 73 1.42 14.78 -5.22
CA LEU A 73 2.32 14.59 -4.08
C LEU A 73 3.76 14.45 -4.62
N PRO A 74 4.43 15.57 -4.99
CA PRO A 74 5.67 15.53 -5.77
C PRO A 74 6.88 14.95 -5.02
N ASN A 75 6.94 15.07 -3.69
CA ASN A 75 8.11 14.71 -2.89
C ASN A 75 7.90 13.45 -2.04
N PHE A 76 6.78 12.74 -2.20
CA PHE A 76 6.37 11.68 -1.28
C PHE A 76 6.88 10.32 -1.74
N HIS A 77 7.66 9.65 -0.88
CA HIS A 77 8.25 8.35 -1.19
C HIS A 77 7.38 7.18 -0.73
N ASN A 78 6.61 7.32 0.35
CA ASN A 78 5.90 6.21 0.99
C ASN A 78 4.40 6.53 1.15
N LEU A 79 3.55 5.70 0.55
CA LEU A 79 2.08 5.83 0.62
C LEU A 79 1.44 4.49 0.98
N GLY A 80 0.68 4.46 2.06
CA GLY A 80 -0.18 3.34 2.45
C GLY A 80 -1.66 3.66 2.22
N ILE A 81 -2.39 2.73 1.62
CA ILE A 81 -3.82 2.86 1.34
C ILE A 81 -4.50 1.60 1.87
N ILE A 82 -5.35 1.78 2.88
CA ILE A 82 -5.96 0.69 3.64
C ILE A 82 -7.47 0.85 3.53
N GLU A 83 -8.15 -0.16 3.00
CA GLU A 83 -9.61 -0.24 2.90
C GLU A 83 -10.28 1.02 2.31
N CYS A 84 -9.75 1.51 1.18
CA CYS A 84 -10.28 2.67 0.45
C CYS A 84 -10.83 2.28 -0.93
N PRO A 85 -11.97 1.56 -0.99
CA PRO A 85 -12.44 0.89 -2.22
C PRO A 85 -12.90 1.83 -3.33
N GLU A 86 -13.26 3.09 -3.01
CA GLU A 86 -13.70 4.07 -4.00
C GLU A 86 -12.55 4.84 -4.69
N LEU A 87 -11.29 4.58 -4.29
CA LEU A 87 -10.14 5.26 -4.88
C LEU A 87 -9.95 4.83 -6.34
N LYS A 88 -10.04 5.79 -7.24
CA LYS A 88 -10.00 5.55 -8.70
C LYS A 88 -8.80 6.18 -9.39
N VAL A 89 -8.24 7.23 -8.81
CA VAL A 89 -7.18 8.02 -9.44
C VAL A 89 -6.01 8.18 -8.48
N LEU A 90 -4.82 7.79 -8.97
CA LEU A 90 -3.54 7.96 -8.30
C LEU A 90 -2.56 8.55 -9.32
N GLU A 91 -2.28 9.85 -9.24
CA GLU A 91 -1.50 10.57 -10.28
C GLU A 91 -0.57 11.65 -9.70
N GLY A 92 0.43 12.10 -10.45
CA GLY A 92 1.31 13.17 -9.99
C GLY A 92 2.17 12.78 -8.78
N LEU A 93 2.68 11.55 -8.78
CA LEU A 93 3.53 10.97 -7.73
C LEU A 93 4.94 10.62 -8.26
N PRO A 94 5.72 11.60 -8.76
CA PRO A 94 6.99 11.35 -9.44
C PRO A 94 8.09 10.75 -8.54
N ALA A 95 8.01 10.99 -7.21
CA ALA A 95 8.97 10.48 -6.25
C ALA A 95 8.55 9.16 -5.58
N LEU A 96 7.37 8.60 -5.88
CA LEU A 96 6.86 7.44 -5.14
C LEU A 96 7.80 6.23 -5.24
N GLN A 97 8.26 5.73 -4.09
CA GLN A 97 9.12 4.56 -3.99
C GLN A 97 8.37 3.35 -3.47
N LYS A 98 7.62 3.48 -2.36
CA LYS A 98 6.85 2.41 -1.74
C LYS A 98 5.36 2.73 -1.81
N LEU A 99 4.58 1.78 -2.30
CA LEU A 99 3.12 1.80 -2.26
C LEU A 99 2.63 0.55 -1.52
N GLY A 100 1.87 0.75 -0.45
CA GLY A 100 1.16 -0.31 0.26
C GLY A 100 -0.33 -0.25 -0.05
N LEU A 101 -0.94 -1.37 -0.44
CA LEU A 101 -2.39 -1.52 -0.55
C LEU A 101 -2.84 -2.67 0.35
N GLU A 102 -3.76 -2.40 1.26
CA GLU A 102 -4.36 -3.42 2.12
C GLU A 102 -5.89 -3.36 1.98
N ASP A 103 -6.46 -4.44 1.45
CA ASP A 103 -7.90 -4.63 1.31
C ASP A 103 -8.16 -6.12 1.06
N TYR A 104 -8.67 -6.83 2.07
CA TYR A 104 -8.96 -8.26 1.98
C TYR A 104 -10.22 -8.57 1.17
N ASP A 105 -11.03 -7.56 0.81
CA ASP A 105 -12.14 -7.70 -0.14
C ASP A 105 -11.70 -7.40 -1.59
N MET A 106 -10.46 -6.96 -1.82
CA MET A 106 -9.92 -6.61 -3.14
C MET A 106 -9.69 -7.85 -4.01
N LYS A 107 -10.54 -8.01 -5.03
CA LYS A 107 -10.51 -9.15 -5.97
C LYS A 107 -9.67 -8.91 -7.23
N THR A 108 -9.40 -7.64 -7.56
CA THR A 108 -8.61 -7.23 -8.73
C THR A 108 -7.73 -6.06 -8.35
N LEU A 109 -6.54 -5.96 -8.93
CA LEU A 109 -5.69 -4.80 -8.71
C LEU A 109 -6.35 -3.53 -9.25
N PRO A 110 -6.22 -2.39 -8.56
CA PRO A 110 -6.78 -1.13 -9.02
C PRO A 110 -6.18 -0.67 -10.36
N GLY A 111 -7.01 -0.06 -11.21
CA GLY A 111 -6.60 0.37 -12.55
C GLY A 111 -5.48 1.42 -12.54
N TYR A 112 -5.47 2.28 -11.52
CA TYR A 112 -4.48 3.35 -11.36
C TYR A 112 -3.04 2.85 -11.17
N LEU A 113 -2.83 1.56 -10.86
CA LEU A 113 -1.48 0.99 -10.76
C LEU A 113 -0.72 1.04 -12.10
N LYS A 114 -1.44 1.15 -13.21
CA LYS A 114 -0.85 1.38 -14.55
C LYS A 114 -0.24 2.78 -14.70
N ASP A 115 -0.75 3.74 -13.94
CA ASP A 115 -0.39 5.16 -14.05
C ASP A 115 0.74 5.55 -13.09
N VAL A 116 1.10 4.68 -12.15
CA VAL A 116 2.18 4.86 -11.19
C VAL A 116 3.28 3.82 -11.39
N ASN A 117 4.50 4.14 -10.98
CA ASN A 117 5.64 3.22 -11.08
C ASN A 117 6.49 3.22 -9.80
N PRO A 118 5.94 2.75 -8.66
CA PRO A 118 6.73 2.60 -7.45
C PRO A 118 7.87 1.59 -7.65
N ARG A 119 8.89 1.68 -6.81
CA ARG A 119 9.95 0.67 -6.74
C ARG A 119 9.42 -0.62 -6.09
N ASP A 120 8.67 -0.46 -5.02
CA ASP A 120 8.17 -1.52 -4.16
C ASP A 120 6.65 -1.40 -4.01
N LEU A 121 5.93 -2.46 -4.38
CA LEU A 121 4.50 -2.61 -4.13
C LEU A 121 4.30 -3.70 -3.07
N LEU A 122 3.66 -3.34 -1.97
CA LEU A 122 3.23 -4.24 -0.91
C LEU A 122 1.72 -4.40 -0.99
N LEU A 123 1.24 -5.65 -1.00
CA LEU A 123 -0.19 -5.97 -1.09
C LEU A 123 -0.56 -6.95 0.01
N ASP A 124 -1.61 -6.62 0.75
CA ASP A 124 -2.34 -7.56 1.61
C ASP A 124 -3.77 -7.65 1.03
N CYS A 125 -4.14 -8.81 0.49
CA CYS A 125 -5.32 -8.96 -0.38
C CYS A 125 -6.00 -10.33 -0.28
N ASP A 126 -7.19 -10.46 -0.89
CA ASP A 126 -7.93 -11.73 -1.01
C ASP A 126 -7.12 -12.84 -1.69
N VAL A 127 -7.35 -14.09 -1.27
CA VAL A 127 -6.69 -15.29 -1.81
C VAL A 127 -6.85 -15.45 -3.32
N SER A 128 -7.99 -15.04 -3.88
CA SER A 128 -8.27 -15.14 -5.32
C SER A 128 -7.39 -14.17 -6.11
N LEU A 129 -7.19 -12.96 -5.57
CA LEU A 129 -6.30 -11.97 -6.17
C LEU A 129 -4.84 -12.40 -6.01
N LEU A 130 -4.44 -12.90 -4.83
CA LEU A 130 -3.11 -13.44 -4.60
C LEU A 130 -2.79 -14.57 -5.60
N ALA A 131 -3.71 -15.52 -5.79
CA ALA A 131 -3.61 -16.58 -6.78
C ALA A 131 -3.52 -16.05 -8.22
N SER A 132 -4.28 -15.00 -8.53
CA SER A 132 -4.23 -14.31 -9.83
C SER A 132 -2.84 -13.71 -10.08
N ILE A 133 -2.26 -12.98 -9.12
CA ILE A 133 -0.91 -12.41 -9.22
C ILE A 133 0.13 -13.53 -9.34
N GLY A 134 -0.06 -14.63 -8.62
CA GLY A 134 0.78 -15.83 -8.66
C GLY A 134 0.84 -16.55 -10.02
N LYS A 135 -0.02 -16.19 -10.98
CA LYS A 135 0.07 -16.63 -12.39
C LYS A 135 1.12 -15.85 -13.20
N GLY A 136 1.67 -14.76 -12.65
CA GLY A 136 2.72 -13.96 -13.28
C GLY A 136 2.28 -13.42 -14.64
N LYS A 137 3.08 -13.67 -15.68
CA LYS A 137 2.84 -13.22 -17.07
C LYS A 137 1.49 -13.66 -17.65
N SER A 138 0.91 -14.74 -17.12
CA SER A 138 -0.40 -15.25 -17.54
C SER A 138 -1.56 -14.68 -16.72
N SER A 139 -1.29 -13.77 -15.77
CA SER A 139 -2.30 -13.13 -14.94
C SER A 139 -3.07 -12.08 -15.74
N PRO A 140 -4.40 -11.97 -15.56
CA PRO A 140 -5.15 -10.81 -16.04
C PRO A 140 -4.72 -9.50 -15.36
N GLU A 141 -4.01 -9.58 -14.24
CA GLU A 141 -3.50 -8.44 -13.49
C GLU A 141 -2.08 -8.01 -13.94
N TRP A 142 -1.44 -8.78 -14.84
CA TRP A 142 -0.04 -8.62 -15.20
C TRP A 142 0.30 -7.21 -15.71
N ASP A 143 -0.59 -6.62 -16.51
CA ASP A 143 -0.40 -5.28 -17.07
C ASP A 143 -0.44 -4.17 -16.02
N LYS A 144 -0.97 -4.44 -14.82
CA LYS A 144 -1.04 -3.47 -13.71
C LYS A 144 0.20 -3.46 -12.82
N PHE A 145 1.04 -4.50 -12.84
CA PHE A 145 2.22 -4.55 -11.95
C PHE A 145 3.53 -4.95 -12.63
N SER A 146 3.51 -5.41 -13.89
CA SER A 146 4.71 -5.91 -14.57
C SER A 146 5.85 -4.88 -14.72
N HIS A 147 5.52 -3.59 -14.74
CA HIS A 147 6.49 -2.49 -14.78
C HIS A 147 7.18 -2.23 -13.44
N ILE A 148 6.54 -2.59 -12.33
CA ILE A 148 7.02 -2.37 -10.96
C ILE A 148 8.24 -3.26 -10.68
N LYS A 149 9.25 -2.72 -9.99
CA LYS A 149 10.52 -3.44 -9.79
C LYS A 149 10.37 -4.62 -8.83
N GLN A 150 9.65 -4.43 -7.72
CA GLN A 150 9.38 -5.47 -6.73
C GLN A 150 7.92 -5.44 -6.30
N VAL A 151 7.29 -6.63 -6.24
CA VAL A 151 5.94 -6.80 -5.71
C VAL A 151 5.98 -7.89 -4.66
N ARG A 152 5.44 -7.60 -3.48
CA ARG A 152 5.24 -8.56 -2.39
C ARG A 152 3.75 -8.55 -2.07
N ALA A 153 3.09 -9.67 -2.34
CA ALA A 153 1.68 -9.85 -2.05
C ALA A 153 1.51 -10.96 -1.02
N TYR A 154 0.59 -10.77 -0.10
CA TYR A 154 0.31 -11.66 1.00
C TYR A 154 -1.19 -11.84 1.20
N GLU A 155 -1.53 -12.94 1.87
CA GLU A 155 -2.85 -13.20 2.43
C GLU A 155 -2.68 -13.79 3.84
N ASN A 156 -3.65 -13.54 4.71
CA ASN A 156 -3.66 -14.03 6.09
C ASN A 156 -4.41 -15.35 6.21
N ASP A 157 -3.84 -16.28 6.96
CA ASP A 157 -4.56 -17.48 7.39
C ASP A 157 -5.47 -17.13 8.57
N ASP A 158 -6.73 -16.82 8.27
CA ASP A 158 -7.77 -16.51 9.27
C ASP A 158 -7.99 -17.67 10.26
N ASP A 159 -7.74 -18.93 9.85
CA ASP A 159 -7.97 -20.11 10.69
C ASP A 159 -6.88 -20.31 11.74
N ASN A 160 -5.62 -19.95 11.43
CA ASN A 160 -4.47 -20.21 12.30
C ASN A 160 -3.82 -18.94 12.86
N ASN A 161 -4.34 -17.76 12.56
CA ASN A 161 -3.78 -16.45 12.94
C ASN A 161 -2.30 -16.31 12.50
N ILE A 162 -1.93 -17.00 11.40
CA ILE A 162 -0.59 -16.90 10.81
C ILE A 162 -0.65 -15.77 9.79
N ARG A 163 -0.11 -14.61 10.18
CA ARG A 163 0.04 -13.46 9.28
C ARG A 163 0.92 -13.84 8.09
N ARG A 164 0.50 -13.45 6.89
CA ARG A 164 1.28 -13.61 5.65
C ARG A 164 1.75 -15.04 5.36
N LYS A 165 0.93 -16.04 5.71
CA LYS A 165 1.21 -17.46 5.44
C LYS A 165 1.39 -17.70 3.94
N TRP A 166 0.47 -17.16 3.15
CA TRP A 166 0.48 -17.26 1.71
C TRP A 166 1.09 -15.99 1.12
N TYR A 167 1.92 -16.17 0.10
CA TYR A 167 2.64 -15.07 -0.53
C TYR A 167 2.92 -15.27 -2.01
N VAL A 168 3.11 -14.14 -2.69
CA VAL A 168 3.76 -14.05 -3.99
C VAL A 168 4.81 -12.95 -3.92
N LYS A 169 6.07 -13.29 -4.25
CA LYS A 169 7.19 -12.36 -4.34
C LYS A 169 7.67 -12.31 -5.78
N TYR A 170 7.57 -11.14 -6.39
CA TYR A 170 7.97 -10.86 -7.76
C TYR A 170 9.11 -9.83 -7.80
N THR A 171 10.11 -10.08 -8.65
CA THR A 171 11.11 -9.09 -9.06
C THR A 171 11.16 -9.01 -10.58
N ARG A 172 11.28 -7.80 -11.11
CA ARG A 172 11.32 -7.56 -12.57
C ARG A 172 12.66 -7.88 -13.21
N ASP A 173 13.75 -7.43 -12.58
CA ASP A 173 15.11 -7.55 -13.11
C ASP A 173 16.13 -7.85 -11.98
N PRO A 174 16.70 -9.07 -11.91
CA PRO A 174 16.34 -10.22 -12.74
C PRO A 174 14.90 -10.68 -12.47
N PHE A 175 14.26 -11.26 -13.48
CA PHE A 175 12.90 -11.78 -13.33
C PHE A 175 12.89 -12.95 -12.33
N SER A 176 12.09 -12.83 -11.27
CA SER A 176 11.81 -13.92 -10.33
C SER A 176 10.36 -13.86 -9.88
N LEU A 177 9.73 -15.02 -9.74
CA LEU A 177 8.38 -15.16 -9.20
C LEU A 177 8.38 -16.34 -8.23
N LYS A 178 8.49 -16.05 -6.93
CA LYS A 178 8.38 -17.04 -5.85
C LYS A 178 6.99 -16.96 -5.26
N LYS A 179 6.41 -18.11 -4.89
CA LYS A 179 5.08 -18.13 -4.29
C LYS A 179 4.92 -19.30 -3.33
N ASN A 180 4.09 -19.08 -2.33
CA ASN A 180 3.54 -20.09 -1.47
C ASN A 180 2.04 -19.79 -1.42
N ILE A 181 1.22 -20.56 -2.13
CA ILE A 181 -0.24 -20.34 -2.17
C ILE A 181 -0.88 -21.72 -2.02
N SER A 182 -1.76 -21.91 -1.02
CA SER A 182 -2.72 -23.01 -1.09
C SER A 182 -3.83 -22.59 -2.02
N LEU A 183 -3.88 -23.21 -3.19
CA LEU A 183 -5.17 -23.41 -3.83
C LEU A 183 -5.81 -24.52 -3.01
N SER A 184 -6.82 -24.21 -2.19
CA SER A 184 -7.64 -25.29 -1.66
C SER A 184 -8.18 -26.05 -2.88
N ALA A 185 -7.75 -27.30 -2.98
CA ALA A 185 -8.01 -28.12 -4.13
C ALA A 185 -9.51 -28.38 -4.23
N ASP A 186 -10.15 -27.88 -5.28
CA ASP A 186 -11.23 -28.64 -5.89
C ASP A 186 -10.61 -29.92 -6.47
N ALA A 187 -10.66 -30.98 -5.67
CA ALA A 187 -10.50 -32.41 -5.98
C ALA A 187 -9.61 -32.78 -7.19
N SER A 188 -8.32 -33.00 -6.95
CA SER A 188 -7.62 -34.21 -7.44
C SER A 188 -6.28 -34.32 -6.71
N GLY A 189 -6.10 -35.44 -6.01
CA GLY A 189 -4.93 -35.68 -5.18
C GLY A 189 -3.65 -35.84 -6.00
N ASP A 190 -2.59 -35.22 -5.51
CA ASP A 190 -1.36 -35.95 -5.24
C ASP A 190 -0.58 -35.20 -4.15
N GLU A 191 -0.22 -35.92 -3.10
CA GLU A 191 0.54 -35.44 -1.95
C GLU A 191 2.03 -35.38 -2.32
N THR A 192 2.67 -34.24 -2.05
CA THR A 192 4.09 -34.23 -1.66
C THR A 192 4.30 -33.15 -0.61
N GLU A 193 4.05 -33.52 0.65
CA GLU A 193 4.74 -32.97 1.81
C GLU A 193 6.19 -33.51 1.81
N GLU A 194 7.18 -32.63 1.90
CA GLU A 194 8.28 -32.74 2.88
C GLU A 194 9.32 -31.62 2.69
N VAL A 195 9.44 -30.80 3.74
CA VAL A 195 10.67 -30.29 4.39
C VAL A 195 11.65 -29.43 3.58
N LEU A 196 11.61 -28.12 3.85
CA LEU A 196 12.79 -27.35 4.28
C LEU A 196 12.33 -26.33 5.34
N LEU A 197 12.18 -26.81 6.59
CA LEU A 197 11.76 -26.02 7.75
C LEU A 197 12.93 -25.31 8.46
N ASP A 198 14.17 -25.45 7.98
CA ASP A 198 15.35 -25.01 8.74
C ASP A 198 15.93 -23.64 8.31
N GLU A 199 15.43 -23.01 7.25
CA GLU A 199 15.84 -21.64 6.85
C GLU A 199 14.80 -20.56 7.22
N VAL A 200 13.69 -20.95 7.86
CA VAL A 200 12.55 -20.06 8.14
C VAL A 200 12.62 -19.43 9.54
N GLU A 201 13.42 -20.00 10.46
CA GLU A 201 13.47 -19.56 11.85
C GLU A 201 14.37 -18.33 12.10
N GLU A 202 15.24 -17.92 11.18
CA GLU A 202 16.12 -16.74 11.38
C GLU A 202 15.57 -15.42 10.80
N ILE A 203 14.41 -15.45 10.12
CA ILE A 203 13.67 -14.22 9.73
C ILE A 203 12.68 -13.84 10.86
N SER A 204 12.93 -14.34 12.07
CA SER A 204 12.08 -14.20 13.25
C SER A 204 12.60 -13.12 14.18
N ARG A 205 12.11 -11.88 14.01
CA ARG A 205 11.76 -10.88 15.04
C ARG A 205 12.05 -9.43 14.64
N GLU A 206 12.92 -9.18 13.67
CA GLU A 206 13.36 -7.80 13.38
C GLU A 206 12.65 -7.18 12.16
N GLU A 207 12.23 -7.95 11.14
CA GLU A 207 11.61 -7.39 9.93
C GLU A 207 10.06 -7.28 9.97
N ILE A 208 9.39 -7.88 10.95
CA ILE A 208 7.92 -7.86 11.09
C ILE A 208 7.45 -6.92 12.22
N GLN A 209 8.39 -6.29 12.95
CA GLN A 209 8.07 -5.33 14.02
C GLN A 209 8.34 -3.86 13.65
N GLU A 210 8.86 -3.56 12.45
CA GLU A 210 9.13 -2.16 11.99
C GLU A 210 8.34 -1.67 10.76
N GLU A 211 7.68 -2.51 9.96
CA GLU A 211 6.94 -2.06 8.75
C GLU A 211 5.40 -2.20 8.84
N CYS A 212 4.85 -2.28 10.05
CA CYS A 212 3.43 -2.01 10.31
C CYS A 212 3.34 -1.00 11.44
N VAL A 213 3.05 0.27 11.11
CA VAL A 213 2.82 1.32 12.10
C VAL A 213 1.65 0.90 13.00
N ASN A 214 1.97 0.48 14.20
CA ASN A 214 1.04 0.04 15.21
C ASN A 214 0.45 1.28 15.91
N VAL A 215 -0.59 1.91 15.34
CA VAL A 215 -1.24 3.12 15.93
C VAL A 215 -2.41 2.78 16.85
N GLU A 216 -2.42 1.61 17.49
CA GLU A 216 -3.38 1.30 18.56
C GLU A 216 -2.80 1.31 19.98
N GLN A 217 -1.59 1.86 20.18
CA GLN A 217 -1.05 2.09 21.52
C GLN A 217 -0.58 3.53 21.75
N LEU A 218 -1.50 4.48 21.62
CA LEU A 218 -1.43 5.76 22.35
C LEU A 218 -2.81 6.05 22.97
N LYS A 219 -3.19 5.19 23.91
CA LYS A 219 -4.14 5.54 24.98
C LYS A 219 -3.46 5.22 26.30
N GLU A 220 -2.77 6.21 26.84
CA GLU A 220 -2.84 6.62 28.25
C GLU A 220 -2.21 7.99 28.42
#